data_AF-A0A955NUR2-F1
#
_entry.id   AF-A0A955NUR2-F1
#
_cell.length_a   1.000
_cell.length_b   1.000
_cell.length_c   1.000
_cell.angle_alpha   90.00
_cell.angle_beta   90.00
_cell.angle_gamma   90.00
#
_symmetry.space_group_name_H-M   'P 1'
#
loop_
_entity.id
_entity.type
_entity.pdbx_description
1 polymer ?
#
loop_
_entity_poly.entity_id
_entity_poly.type
_entity_poly.pdbx_seq_one_letter_code
_entity_poly.pdbx_strand_id
1 'polypeptide(L)'
;MNRTEIRIQSLIILFASCLLSETISAEPTEKGWLPSQDESYRLNFHQAFGEPSTRFSSLQEYLDYFDYDRYLGSTLSTAIASMQLGSRPVMWSMDYWMISMNEAYHATGDPYYLRENLRCIRAVLDYRDDQRGATLYNGAIAPVWGTDIYSGGTGRRYYSGHSGMVTFPMLEFLLLV
;
A
#
# COMPACT_ATOMS: atom_id res chain seq x y z
N MET A 1 7.82 -12.31 50.02
CA MET A 1 7.62 -12.84 48.66
C MET A 1 8.71 -12.31 47.75
N ASN A 2 9.50 -13.22 47.17
CA ASN A 2 10.71 -12.88 46.44
C ASN A 2 10.35 -12.43 45.01
N ARG A 3 10.94 -11.34 44.50
CA ARG A 3 10.61 -10.73 43.18
C ARG A 3 10.78 -11.72 42.01
N THR A 4 11.55 -12.78 42.21
CA THR A 4 11.78 -13.85 41.24
C THR A 4 10.57 -14.78 41.10
N GLU A 5 9.81 -15.03 42.18
CA GLU A 5 8.63 -15.92 42.15
C GLU A 5 7.45 -15.29 41.41
N ILE A 6 7.28 -13.96 41.52
CA ILE A 6 6.23 -13.22 40.82
C ILE A 6 6.44 -13.28 39.29
N ARG A 7 7.69 -13.23 38.82
CA ARG A 7 8.02 -13.29 37.39
C ARG A 7 7.75 -14.66 36.77
N ILE A 8 7.94 -15.73 37.53
CA ILE A 8 7.68 -17.11 37.06
C ILE A 8 6.17 -17.37 36.99
N GLN A 9 5.40 -16.90 37.97
CA GLN A 9 3.94 -17.01 37.93
C GLN A 9 3.31 -16.19 36.78
N SER A 10 3.82 -14.98 36.50
CA SER A 10 3.36 -14.19 35.35
C SER A 10 3.72 -14.82 34.00
N LEU A 11 4.88 -15.48 33.86
CA LEU A 11 5.25 -16.19 32.63
C LEU A 11 4.40 -17.45 32.40
N ILE A 12 4.05 -18.17 33.45
CA ILE A 12 3.21 -19.38 33.36
C ILE A 12 1.76 -19.02 32.99
N ILE A 13 1.23 -17.89 33.49
CA ILE A 13 -0.11 -17.40 33.11
C ILE A 13 -0.12 -16.92 31.66
N LEU A 14 0.95 -16.26 31.17
CA LEU A 14 1.06 -15.88 29.76
C LEU A 14 1.14 -17.11 28.84
N PHE A 15 1.94 -18.13 29.20
CA PHE A 15 2.04 -19.37 28.42
C PHE A 15 0.75 -20.19 28.42
N ALA A 16 0.03 -20.23 29.54
CA ALA A 16 -1.29 -20.87 29.61
C ALA A 16 -2.36 -20.13 28.77
N SER A 17 -2.27 -18.80 28.65
CA SER A 17 -3.19 -18.03 27.79
C SER A 17 -2.92 -18.20 26.29
N CYS A 18 -1.65 -18.42 25.89
CA CYS A 18 -1.30 -18.75 24.50
C CYS A 18 -1.72 -20.18 24.12
N LEU A 19 -1.61 -21.15 25.04
CA LEU A 19 -1.97 -22.54 24.76
C LEU A 19 -3.48 -22.82 24.84
N LEU A 20 -4.28 -21.95 25.47
CA LEU A 20 -5.74 -22.06 25.49
C LEU A 20 -6.44 -21.33 24.33
N SER A 21 -5.69 -20.67 23.45
CA SER A 21 -6.22 -19.98 22.27
C SER A 21 -6.28 -20.88 21.02
N GLU A 22 -5.82 -22.14 21.09
CA GLU A 22 -5.77 -23.07 19.94
C GLU A 22 -6.90 -24.13 19.90
N THR A 23 -7.97 -23.98 20.70
CA THR A 23 -9.16 -24.85 20.57
C THR A 23 -10.47 -24.07 20.47
N ILE A 24 -10.46 -22.95 19.75
CA ILE A 24 -11.66 -22.54 19.02
C ILE A 24 -11.44 -23.03 17.60
N SER A 25 -11.80 -24.29 17.35
CA SER A 25 -12.20 -24.70 16.01
C SER A 25 -13.46 -23.89 15.70
N ALA A 26 -13.27 -22.65 15.25
CA ALA A 26 -14.28 -21.97 14.48
C ALA A 26 -14.43 -22.85 13.24
N GLU A 27 -15.49 -23.67 13.20
CA GLU A 27 -15.95 -24.17 11.92
C GLU A 27 -16.03 -22.94 11.00
N PRO A 28 -15.42 -22.98 9.81
CA PRO A 28 -15.53 -21.87 8.90
C PRO A 28 -17.01 -21.70 8.60
N THR A 29 -17.65 -20.69 9.21
CA THR A 29 -18.95 -20.17 8.78
C THR A 29 -18.80 -19.37 7.50
N GLU A 30 -17.88 -19.80 6.64
CA GLU A 30 -17.78 -19.34 5.28
C GLU A 30 -18.97 -19.96 4.58
N LYS A 31 -20.04 -19.18 4.43
CA LYS A 31 -21.05 -19.46 3.41
C LYS A 31 -20.28 -19.53 2.10
N GLY A 32 -19.90 -20.74 1.72
CA GLY A 32 -19.13 -20.99 0.51
C GLY A 32 -19.83 -20.32 -0.65
N TRP A 33 -19.07 -19.57 -1.42
CA TRP A 33 -19.56 -18.90 -2.61
C TRP A 33 -20.20 -19.94 -3.52
N LEU A 34 -21.52 -19.84 -3.75
CA LEU A 34 -22.22 -20.79 -4.58
C LEU A 34 -21.86 -20.55 -6.05
N PRO A 35 -21.78 -21.59 -6.89
CA PRO A 35 -21.53 -21.43 -8.33
C PRO A 35 -22.51 -20.46 -9.02
N SER A 36 -23.75 -20.37 -8.55
CA SER A 36 -24.73 -19.41 -9.07
C SER A 36 -24.43 -17.95 -8.73
N GLN A 37 -23.79 -17.71 -7.58
CA GLN A 37 -23.31 -16.38 -7.19
C GLN A 37 -22.10 -15.97 -8.03
N ASP A 38 -21.25 -16.93 -8.40
CA ASP A 38 -20.12 -16.72 -9.30
C ASP A 38 -20.58 -16.33 -10.70
N GLU A 39 -21.51 -17.09 -11.27
CA GLU A 39 -22.07 -16.77 -12.58
C GLU A 39 -22.80 -15.42 -12.59
N SER A 40 -23.56 -15.12 -11.52
CA SER A 40 -24.22 -13.82 -11.37
C SER A 40 -23.21 -12.68 -11.27
N TYR A 41 -22.12 -12.87 -10.52
CA TYR A 41 -21.04 -11.90 -10.42
C TYR A 41 -20.37 -11.68 -11.78
N ARG A 42 -20.02 -12.76 -12.49
CA ARG A 42 -19.40 -12.72 -13.81
C ARG A 42 -20.26 -11.94 -14.81
N LEU A 43 -21.56 -12.25 -14.87
CA LEU A 43 -22.52 -11.54 -15.73
C LEU A 43 -22.62 -10.06 -15.38
N ASN A 44 -22.76 -9.73 -14.09
CA ASN A 44 -22.83 -8.34 -13.64
C ASN A 44 -21.53 -7.57 -13.92
N PHE A 45 -20.38 -8.23 -13.75
CA PHE A 45 -19.08 -7.66 -14.04
C PHE A 45 -18.92 -7.33 -15.53
N HIS A 46 -19.23 -8.28 -16.43
CA HIS A 46 -19.18 -8.04 -17.87
C HIS A 46 -20.22 -7.01 -18.33
N GLN A 47 -21.39 -6.96 -17.69
CA GLN A 47 -22.39 -5.93 -17.99
C GLN A 47 -21.90 -4.53 -17.59
N ALA A 48 -21.20 -4.42 -16.45
CA ALA A 48 -20.70 -3.14 -15.96
C ALA A 48 -19.43 -2.66 -16.70
N PHE A 49 -18.53 -3.57 -17.07
CA PHE A 49 -17.18 -3.24 -17.55
C PHE A 49 -16.90 -3.71 -18.99
N GLY A 50 -17.82 -4.45 -19.61
CA GLY A 50 -17.64 -5.08 -20.91
C GLY A 50 -16.87 -6.40 -20.86
N GLU A 51 -16.71 -7.02 -22.02
CA GLU A 51 -15.78 -8.14 -22.18
C GLU A 51 -14.33 -7.59 -22.13
N PRO A 52 -13.41 -8.25 -21.40
CA PRO A 52 -12.00 -7.91 -21.47
C PRO A 52 -11.54 -7.91 -22.93
N SER A 53 -10.72 -6.92 -23.30
CA SER A 53 -10.08 -6.91 -24.61
C SER A 53 -9.35 -8.24 -24.83
N THR A 54 -9.71 -8.97 -25.89
CA THR A 54 -8.99 -10.18 -26.32
C THR A 54 -7.64 -9.87 -26.97
N ARG A 55 -7.37 -8.59 -27.24
CA ARG A 55 -6.04 -8.13 -27.62
C ARG A 55 -5.18 -8.06 -26.38
N PHE A 56 -4.35 -9.08 -26.20
CA PHE A 56 -3.18 -9.00 -25.32
C PHE A 56 -2.08 -8.27 -26.07
N SER A 57 -1.59 -7.16 -25.51
CA SER A 57 -0.37 -6.53 -26.02
C SER A 57 0.80 -7.53 -25.92
N SER A 58 1.68 -7.54 -26.91
CA SER A 58 2.92 -8.32 -26.84
C SER A 58 3.79 -7.82 -25.68
N LEU A 59 4.70 -8.66 -25.17
CA LEU A 59 5.69 -8.21 -24.17
C LEU A 59 6.42 -6.95 -24.66
N GLN A 60 6.77 -6.89 -25.94
CA GLN A 60 7.43 -5.73 -26.53
C GLN A 60 6.56 -4.46 -26.50
N GLU A 61 5.25 -4.57 -26.71
CA GLU A 61 4.31 -3.43 -26.59
C GLU A 61 4.15 -2.98 -25.12
N TYR A 62 4.17 -3.90 -24.15
CA TYR A 62 4.18 -3.55 -22.72
C TYR A 62 5.48 -2.87 -22.28
N LEU A 63 6.59 -3.21 -22.92
CA LEU A 63 7.90 -2.62 -22.68
C LEU A 63 8.12 -1.33 -23.47
N ASP A 64 7.21 -0.97 -24.40
CA ASP A 64 7.35 0.26 -25.16
C ASP A 64 6.99 1.45 -24.26
N TYR A 65 8.01 2.27 -24.05
CA TYR A 65 8.10 3.38 -23.10
C TYR A 65 6.86 4.29 -23.04
N PHE A 66 6.16 4.44 -24.17
CA PHE A 66 5.04 5.36 -24.33
C PHE A 66 3.74 4.92 -23.64
N ASP A 67 3.60 3.66 -23.23
CA ASP A 67 2.38 3.18 -22.57
C ASP A 67 2.53 3.01 -21.05
N TYR A 68 3.69 3.25 -20.44
CA TYR A 68 3.88 3.08 -18.99
C TYR A 68 2.89 3.94 -18.17
N ASP A 69 2.73 5.22 -18.53
CA ASP A 69 1.78 6.14 -17.87
C ASP A 69 0.30 5.76 -18.11
N ARG A 70 0.01 4.99 -19.15
CA ARG A 70 -1.36 4.61 -19.52
C ARG A 70 -1.99 3.65 -18.50
N TYR A 71 -1.20 2.76 -17.92
CA TYR A 71 -1.69 1.70 -17.04
C TYR A 71 -1.99 2.15 -15.61
N LEU A 72 -1.54 3.35 -15.22
CA LEU A 72 -1.76 3.91 -13.88
C LEU A 72 -2.85 5.00 -13.84
N GLY A 73 -3.61 5.14 -14.92
CA GLY A 73 -4.82 5.98 -14.99
C GLY A 73 -4.57 7.50 -15.05
N SER A 74 -3.33 7.96 -14.94
CA SER A 74 -2.89 9.35 -15.12
C SER A 74 -1.39 9.39 -15.40
N THR A 75 -0.83 10.50 -15.90
CA THR A 75 0.63 10.65 -15.98
C THR A 75 1.22 10.82 -14.58
N LEU A 76 2.47 10.37 -14.38
CA LEU A 76 3.18 10.57 -13.11
C LEU A 76 3.18 12.06 -12.68
N SER A 77 3.32 12.98 -13.64
CA SER A 77 3.27 14.43 -13.37
C SER A 77 1.92 14.90 -12.85
N THR A 78 0.81 14.40 -13.43
CA THR A 78 -0.54 14.69 -12.95
C THR A 78 -0.77 14.12 -11.55
N ALA A 79 -0.27 12.92 -11.28
CA ALA A 79 -0.38 12.26 -9.99
C ALA A 79 0.38 13.06 -8.91
N ILE A 80 1.64 13.45 -9.18
CA ILE A 80 2.46 14.29 -8.29
C ILE A 80 1.78 15.63 -8.02
N ALA A 81 1.29 16.31 -9.06
CA ALA A 81 0.60 17.59 -8.90
C ALA A 81 -0.67 17.46 -8.03
N SER A 82 -1.44 16.40 -8.24
CA SER A 82 -2.66 16.11 -7.46
C SER A 82 -2.34 15.85 -5.99
N MET A 83 -1.28 15.10 -5.71
CA MET A 83 -0.77 14.92 -4.35
C MET A 83 -0.39 16.26 -3.72
N GLN A 84 0.39 17.09 -4.41
CA GLN A 84 0.85 18.38 -3.89
C GLN A 84 -0.31 19.36 -3.60
N LEU A 85 -1.41 19.27 -4.36
CA LEU A 85 -2.65 20.01 -4.07
C LEU A 85 -3.43 19.48 -2.86
N GLY A 86 -2.91 18.44 -2.19
CA GLY A 86 -3.49 17.87 -0.97
C GLY A 86 -4.44 16.71 -1.21
N SER A 87 -4.45 16.10 -2.40
CA SER A 87 -5.24 14.89 -2.65
C SER A 87 -4.66 13.71 -1.86
N ARG A 88 -5.32 13.38 -0.74
CA ARG A 88 -4.83 12.40 0.26
C ARG A 88 -4.82 10.95 -0.23
N PRO A 89 -5.84 10.43 -0.96
CA PRO A 89 -5.77 9.07 -1.51
C PRO A 89 -4.63 8.91 -2.52
N VAL A 90 -4.31 9.98 -3.26
CA VAL A 90 -3.31 9.96 -4.34
C VAL A 90 -1.90 9.79 -3.80
N MET A 91 -1.59 10.36 -2.63
CA MET A 91 -0.26 10.17 -2.03
C MET A 91 0.01 8.70 -1.70
N TRP A 92 -0.96 7.99 -1.11
CA TRP A 92 -0.72 6.60 -0.78
C TRP A 92 -0.58 5.72 -2.00
N SER A 93 -1.25 6.05 -3.12
CA SER A 93 -1.05 5.34 -4.39
C SER A 93 0.32 5.57 -5.04
N MET A 94 1.18 6.44 -4.49
CA MET A 94 2.53 6.65 -5.01
C MET A 94 3.45 5.44 -4.78
N ASP A 95 3.13 4.58 -3.83
CA ASP A 95 3.85 3.32 -3.63
C ASP A 95 3.83 2.43 -4.89
N TYR A 96 2.67 2.31 -5.55
CA TYR A 96 2.52 1.56 -6.80
C TYR A 96 3.35 2.16 -7.94
N TRP A 97 3.43 3.49 -8.02
CA TRP A 97 4.31 4.18 -8.97
C TRP A 97 5.77 3.83 -8.70
N MET A 98 6.22 3.94 -7.45
CA MET A 98 7.63 3.70 -7.12
C MET A 98 8.04 2.23 -7.29
N ILE A 99 7.21 1.26 -6.86
CA ILE A 99 7.44 -0.19 -7.09
C ILE A 99 7.50 -0.49 -8.59
N SER A 100 6.53 0.00 -9.37
CA SER A 100 6.48 -0.34 -10.80
C SER A 100 7.65 0.24 -11.59
N MET A 101 8.21 1.39 -11.19
CA MET A 101 9.44 1.91 -11.79
C MET A 101 10.67 1.09 -11.41
N ASN A 102 10.78 0.60 -10.17
CA ASN A 102 11.85 -0.33 -9.79
C ASN A 102 11.78 -1.62 -10.61
N GLU A 103 10.59 -2.22 -10.75
CA GLU A 103 10.37 -3.42 -11.56
C GLU A 103 10.65 -3.20 -13.04
N ALA A 104 10.24 -2.04 -13.59
CA ALA A 104 10.53 -1.69 -14.97
C ALA A 104 12.05 -1.56 -15.20
N TYR A 105 12.79 -0.97 -14.25
CA TYR A 105 14.25 -0.96 -14.30
C TYR A 105 14.83 -2.37 -14.24
N HIS A 106 14.35 -3.24 -13.34
CA HIS A 106 14.82 -4.63 -13.28
C HIS A 106 14.63 -5.38 -14.60
N ALA A 107 13.49 -5.18 -15.27
CA ALA A 107 13.17 -5.86 -16.51
C ALA A 107 13.96 -5.32 -17.72
N THR A 108 14.27 -4.03 -17.74
CA THR A 108 14.79 -3.35 -18.95
C THR A 108 16.24 -2.88 -18.83
N GLY A 109 16.71 -2.61 -17.61
CA GLY A 109 17.96 -1.91 -17.35
C GLY A 109 17.96 -0.42 -17.75
N ASP A 110 16.81 0.17 -18.10
CA ASP A 110 16.75 1.56 -18.58
C ASP A 110 16.79 2.56 -17.40
N PRO A 111 17.84 3.39 -17.26
CA PRO A 111 17.96 4.35 -16.18
C PRO A 111 16.89 5.47 -16.20
N TYR A 112 16.07 5.56 -17.25
CA TYR A 112 14.88 6.41 -17.23
C TYR A 112 13.98 6.14 -16.04
N TYR A 113 13.67 4.87 -15.76
CA TYR A 113 12.76 4.51 -14.68
C TYR A 113 13.32 4.93 -13.31
N LEU A 114 14.63 4.83 -13.11
CA LEU A 114 15.28 5.33 -11.90
C LEU A 114 15.20 6.86 -11.78
N ARG A 115 15.33 7.60 -12.89
CA ARG A 115 15.20 9.08 -12.87
C ARG A 115 13.78 9.51 -12.51
N GLU A 116 12.76 8.87 -13.09
CA GLU A 116 11.37 9.17 -12.77
C GLU A 116 11.01 8.71 -11.35
N ASN A 117 11.53 7.57 -10.89
CA ASN A 117 11.30 7.12 -9.53
C ASN A 117 11.91 8.10 -8.52
N LEU A 118 13.13 8.57 -8.76
CA LEU A 118 13.75 9.61 -7.93
C LEU A 118 12.89 10.89 -7.86
N ARG A 119 12.24 11.28 -8.96
CA ARG A 119 11.30 12.41 -8.98
C ARG A 119 10.08 12.14 -8.11
N CYS A 120 9.50 10.93 -8.19
CA CYS A 120 8.39 10.50 -7.34
C CYS A 120 8.79 10.48 -5.85
N ILE A 121 9.90 9.84 -5.51
CA ILE A 121 10.44 9.72 -4.15
C ILE A 121 10.60 11.11 -3.51
N ARG A 122 11.22 12.06 -4.23
CA ARG A 122 11.38 13.44 -3.75
C ARG A 122 10.03 14.08 -3.45
N ALA A 123 9.06 13.97 -4.35
CA ALA A 123 7.73 14.53 -4.14
C ALA A 123 7.02 13.90 -2.93
N VAL A 124 7.18 12.58 -2.72
CA VAL A 124 6.60 11.88 -1.55
C VAL A 124 7.29 12.31 -0.25
N LEU A 125 8.61 12.47 -0.25
CA LEU A 125 9.36 12.97 0.92
C LEU A 125 8.96 14.41 1.27
N ASP A 126 8.75 15.28 0.27
CA ASP A 126 8.25 16.64 0.48
C ASP A 126 6.81 16.65 1.02
N TYR A 127 6.03 15.59 0.77
CA TYR A 127 4.67 15.46 1.27
C TYR A 127 4.58 14.89 2.70
N ARG A 128 5.70 14.50 3.32
CA ARG A 128 5.74 13.91 4.66
C ARG A 128 5.24 14.89 5.73
N ASP A 129 4.58 14.37 6.76
CA ASP A 129 3.84 15.18 7.74
C ASP A 129 4.73 16.19 8.48
N ASP A 130 5.98 15.82 8.81
CA ASP A 130 6.99 16.70 9.40
C ASP A 130 7.42 17.84 8.46
N GLN A 131 7.48 17.60 7.15
CA GLN A 131 7.83 18.61 6.16
C GLN A 131 6.72 19.65 5.97
N ARG A 132 5.47 19.25 6.22
CA ARG A 132 4.28 20.09 6.03
C ARG A 132 3.68 20.63 7.33
N GLY A 133 4.25 20.27 8.47
CA GLY A 133 3.71 20.64 9.78
C GLY A 133 2.34 20.01 10.07
N ALA A 134 2.03 18.86 9.47
CA ALA A 134 0.75 18.18 9.68
C ALA A 134 0.74 17.44 11.02
N THR A 135 -0.18 17.82 11.89
CA THR A 135 -0.32 17.21 13.23
C THR A 135 -1.21 15.98 13.21
N LEU A 136 -0.83 14.97 13.98
CA LEU A 136 -1.67 13.81 14.30
C LEU A 136 -2.75 14.18 15.34
N TYR A 137 -3.68 13.26 15.60
CA TYR A 137 -4.81 13.43 16.53
C TYR A 137 -4.41 13.82 17.96
N ASN A 138 -3.18 13.51 18.36
CA ASN A 138 -2.61 13.83 19.67
C ASN A 138 -1.75 15.11 19.66
N GLY A 139 -1.77 15.89 18.58
CA GLY A 139 -0.96 17.09 18.39
C GLY A 139 0.51 16.83 18.04
N ALA A 140 0.96 15.57 17.99
CA ALA A 140 2.33 15.25 17.60
C ALA A 140 2.54 15.44 16.10
N ILE A 141 3.77 15.80 15.72
CA ILE A 141 4.25 15.77 14.34
C ILE A 141 5.29 14.65 14.25
N ALA A 142 5.17 13.81 13.24
CA ALA A 142 6.05 12.68 13.02
C ALA A 142 6.45 12.59 11.53
N PRO A 143 7.62 12.00 11.21
CA PRO A 143 8.06 11.82 9.83
C PRO A 143 7.32 10.64 9.17
N VAL A 144 6.02 10.82 8.95
CA VAL A 144 5.08 9.80 8.45
C VAL A 144 4.15 10.40 7.39
N TRP A 145 3.32 9.56 6.78
CA TRP A 145 2.27 9.98 5.85
C TRP A 145 0.89 9.66 6.41
N GLY A 146 0.44 10.47 7.37
CA GLY A 146 -0.84 10.26 8.05
C GLY A 146 -2.05 10.48 7.15
N THR A 147 -3.23 10.12 7.66
CA THR A 147 -4.52 10.50 7.08
C THR A 147 -5.60 10.53 8.16
N ASP A 148 -6.71 11.20 7.89
CA ASP A 148 -7.96 11.08 8.66
C ASP A 148 -9.06 10.28 7.92
N ILE A 149 -8.82 9.85 6.66
CA ILE A 149 -9.82 9.16 5.82
C ILE A 149 -10.41 7.93 6.52
N TYR A 150 -9.59 7.12 7.19
CA TYR A 150 -10.03 5.93 7.91
C TYR A 150 -10.34 6.18 9.40
N SER A 151 -10.30 7.44 9.84
CA SER A 151 -10.42 7.79 11.27
C SER A 151 -11.82 8.28 11.66
N GLY A 152 -12.79 8.30 10.74
CA GLY A 152 -14.17 8.65 11.04
C GLY A 152 -14.34 10.02 11.73
N GLY A 153 -13.49 10.99 11.39
CA GLY A 153 -13.50 12.32 12.00
C GLY A 153 -12.79 12.44 13.35
N THR A 154 -12.19 11.37 13.89
CA THR A 154 -11.44 11.39 15.17
C THR A 154 -10.04 12.00 15.07
N GLY A 155 -9.73 12.67 13.96
CA GLY A 155 -8.44 13.31 13.69
C GLY A 155 -7.50 12.45 12.83
N ARG A 156 -6.38 13.06 12.43
CA ARG A 156 -5.35 12.45 11.58
C ARG A 156 -4.58 11.38 12.34
N ARG A 157 -4.46 10.19 11.77
CA ARG A 157 -3.70 9.06 12.32
C ARG A 157 -2.60 8.64 11.36
N TYR A 158 -1.59 7.99 11.92
CA TYR A 158 -0.57 7.28 11.16
C TYR A 158 -0.95 5.80 11.05
N TYR A 159 -0.69 5.21 9.90
CA TYR A 159 -0.89 3.80 9.62
C TYR A 159 0.46 3.19 9.25
N SER A 160 0.97 2.32 10.12
CA SER A 160 2.30 1.69 9.96
C SER A 160 2.43 0.91 8.67
N GLY A 161 1.40 0.14 8.30
CA GLY A 161 1.37 -0.60 7.05
C GLY A 161 1.61 0.30 5.83
N HIS A 162 0.87 1.41 5.73
CA HIS A 162 1.02 2.35 4.61
C HIS A 162 2.39 3.04 4.60
N SER A 163 2.92 3.40 5.78
CA SER A 163 4.28 3.98 5.84
C SER A 163 5.34 2.97 5.41
N GLY A 164 5.15 1.69 5.74
CA GLY A 164 5.98 0.59 5.24
C GLY A 164 5.89 0.45 3.72
N MET A 165 4.68 0.45 3.16
CA MET A 165 4.45 0.36 1.71
C MET A 165 5.08 1.53 0.93
N VAL A 166 5.04 2.74 1.48
CA VAL A 166 5.69 3.91 0.88
C VAL A 166 7.22 3.85 1.01
N THR A 167 7.74 3.39 2.15
CA THR A 167 9.19 3.38 2.41
C THR A 167 9.91 2.23 1.69
N PHE A 168 9.25 1.08 1.53
CA PHE A 168 9.81 -0.11 0.87
C PHE A 168 10.40 0.18 -0.52
N PRO A 169 9.66 0.75 -1.49
CA PRO A 169 10.20 1.04 -2.81
C PRO A 169 11.33 2.08 -2.80
N MET A 170 11.36 2.98 -1.80
CA MET A 170 12.46 3.93 -1.64
C MET A 170 13.75 3.22 -1.23
N LEU A 171 13.65 2.26 -0.30
CA LEU A 171 14.80 1.47 0.14
C LEU A 171 15.27 0.54 -0.98
N GLU A 172 14.35 -0.08 -1.69
CA GLU A 172 14.66 -0.89 -2.87
C GLU A 172 15.35 -0.06 -3.96
N PHE A 173 14.85 1.14 -4.26
CA PHE A 173 15.49 2.07 -5.21
C PHE A 173 16.97 2.33 -4.86
N LEU A 174 17.30 2.46 -3.57
CA LEU A 174 18.69 2.65 -3.12
C LEU A 174 19.60 1.45 -3.42
N LEU A 175 19.05 0.26 -3.60
CA LEU A 175 19.80 -0.94 -3.98
C LEU A 175 20.00 -1.06 -5.51
N LEU A 176 19.30 -0.24 -6.29
CA LEU A 176 19.34 -0.23 -7.76
C LEU A 176 20.26 0.85 -8.34
N VAL A 177 20.69 1.82 -7.52
CA VAL A 177 21.53 2.98 -7.90
C VAL A 177 23.00 2.82 -7.51
#